data_AF-A0A7L2J6Z1-F1
#
_entry.id   AF-A0A7L2J6Z1-F1
#
_cell.length_a   1.000
_cell.length_b   1.000
_cell.length_c   1.000
_cell.angle_alpha   90.00
_cell.angle_beta   90.00
_cell.angle_gamma   90.00
#
_symmetry.space_group_name_H-M   'P 1'
#
loop_
_entity.id
_entity.type
_entity.pdbx_description
1 polymer ?
#
loop_
_entity_poly.entity_id
_entity_poly.type
_entity_poly.pdbx_seq_one_letter_code
_entity_poly.pdbx_strand_id
1 'polypeptide(L)'
;VLLCAQGWPVLEELYLSSNYITVLERPDNVLQTLKLLDLSDNQLLDGNQLHLIAELPRLEQLILRNTGISSVQFPDAEFGCKTKMFPLLKRLAINDNKISQWSSINELDKLPSLRALQCSNNPFMDTEKNPETVIQLIIAKISQLEVLNNCEILPAERRGAELDYRKIFGKDWLEAGGHWNPEKNKPSEEFLAAHPRYPTLCLKYGAPEEGELKGRQPLTLKNQLLTLTIKCPEKPEQKPVEKKLPESMTIQKVKGLLYRLFKIPGSELKLSYESSKLEGKEVELDNDLKPLQFYSIESGDCVLVRW
;
A
#
# COMPACT_ATOMS: atom_id res chain seq x y z
N VAL A 1 16.90 -26.86 -26.70
CA VAL A 1 15.78 -26.01 -27.18
C VAL A 1 16.28 -24.96 -28.16
N LEU A 2 17.18 -24.05 -27.76
CA LEU A 2 17.63 -22.93 -28.62
C LEU A 2 18.23 -23.37 -29.96
N LEU A 3 18.99 -24.48 -29.99
CA LEU A 3 19.54 -25.05 -31.23
C LEU A 3 18.46 -25.39 -32.27
N CYS A 4 17.28 -25.81 -31.82
CA CYS A 4 16.15 -26.14 -32.70
C CYS A 4 15.25 -24.94 -32.99
N ALA A 5 15.36 -23.87 -32.21
CA ALA A 5 14.44 -22.74 -32.26
C ALA A 5 14.48 -21.96 -33.59
N GLN A 6 15.59 -22.05 -34.34
CA GLN A 6 15.68 -21.51 -35.71
C GLN A 6 14.66 -22.17 -36.66
N GLY A 7 14.26 -23.42 -36.39
CA GLY A 7 13.23 -24.13 -37.14
C GLY A 7 11.80 -23.74 -36.76
N TRP A 8 11.60 -22.90 -35.74
CA TRP A 8 10.27 -22.50 -35.23
C TRP A 8 10.10 -20.96 -35.24
N PRO A 9 10.20 -20.30 -36.41
CA PRO A 9 10.25 -18.85 -36.50
C PRO A 9 8.95 -18.12 -36.07
N VAL A 10 7.83 -18.85 -36.00
CA VAL A 10 6.51 -18.31 -35.66
C VAL A 10 5.95 -18.90 -34.35
N LEU A 11 6.80 -19.55 -33.54
CA LEU A 11 6.37 -20.16 -32.28
C LEU A 11 5.87 -19.09 -31.30
N GLU A 12 4.63 -19.23 -30.84
CA GLU A 12 4.04 -18.30 -29.87
C GLU A 12 3.97 -18.89 -28.45
N GLU A 13 3.90 -20.21 -28.32
CA GLU A 13 3.75 -20.88 -27.02
C GLU A 13 4.77 -22.01 -26.91
N LEU A 14 5.48 -22.05 -25.80
CA LEU A 14 6.53 -23.03 -25.54
C LEU A 14 6.38 -23.60 -24.14
N TYR A 15 6.08 -24.90 -24.08
CA TYR A 15 5.92 -25.65 -22.85
C TYR A 15 7.14 -26.54 -22.64
N LEU A 16 7.89 -26.26 -21.57
CA LEU A 16 9.11 -26.96 -21.18
C LEU A 16 9.00 -27.54 -19.78
N SER A 17 7.78 -27.80 -19.29
CA SER A 17 7.57 -28.38 -17.97
C SER A 17 8.32 -29.70 -17.80
N SER A 18 8.95 -29.91 -16.64
CA SER A 18 9.61 -31.19 -16.28
C SER A 18 10.69 -31.65 -17.27
N ASN A 19 11.49 -30.73 -17.82
CA ASN A 19 12.55 -31.03 -18.80
C ASN A 19 13.97 -31.04 -18.20
N TYR A 20 14.10 -31.09 -16.87
CA TYR A 20 15.38 -31.05 -16.15
C TYR A 20 16.26 -29.84 -16.52
N ILE A 21 15.63 -28.72 -16.89
CA ILE A 21 16.32 -27.48 -17.21
C ILE A 21 16.84 -26.88 -15.91
N THR A 22 18.15 -26.67 -15.83
CA THR A 22 18.81 -26.08 -14.65
C THR A 22 19.43 -24.72 -14.94
N VAL A 23 19.67 -24.44 -16.22
CA VAL A 23 20.31 -23.22 -16.73
C VAL A 23 19.46 -22.65 -17.87
N LEU A 24 19.17 -21.35 -17.79
CA LEU A 24 18.61 -20.58 -18.89
C LEU A 24 19.73 -19.98 -19.75
N GLU A 25 19.46 -19.83 -21.04
CA GLU A 25 20.35 -19.17 -21.99
C GLU A 25 19.56 -18.10 -22.76
N ARG A 26 20.25 -17.05 -23.18
CA ARG A 26 19.65 -15.95 -23.93
C ARG A 26 19.22 -16.42 -25.33
N PRO A 27 17.95 -16.25 -25.73
CA PRO A 27 17.46 -16.67 -27.04
C PRO A 27 17.82 -15.64 -28.12
N ASP A 28 19.10 -15.57 -28.51
CA ASP A 28 19.58 -14.60 -29.50
C ASP A 28 18.95 -14.82 -30.88
N ASN A 29 18.16 -13.84 -31.34
CA ASN A 29 17.45 -13.84 -32.62
C ASN A 29 16.50 -15.04 -32.87
N VAL A 30 16.18 -15.80 -31.83
CA VAL A 30 15.21 -16.91 -31.87
C VAL A 30 14.08 -16.65 -30.89
N LEU A 31 12.94 -17.33 -31.05
CA LEU A 31 11.77 -17.21 -30.16
C LEU A 31 11.22 -15.78 -30.03
N GLN A 32 11.43 -14.91 -31.03
CA GLN A 32 11.03 -13.50 -31.00
C GLN A 32 9.50 -13.30 -31.05
N THR A 33 8.76 -14.32 -31.48
CA THR A 33 7.29 -14.36 -31.50
C THR A 33 6.67 -14.93 -30.23
N LEU A 34 7.49 -15.42 -29.29
CA LEU A 34 7.03 -16.15 -28.13
C LEU A 34 6.22 -15.25 -27.19
N LYS A 35 5.00 -15.67 -26.89
CA LYS A 35 4.03 -15.02 -25.99
C LYS A 35 3.87 -15.77 -24.68
N LEU A 36 4.00 -17.10 -24.68
CA LEU A 36 3.88 -17.93 -23.48
C LEU A 36 5.10 -18.83 -23.34
N LEU A 37 5.72 -18.79 -22.15
CA LEU A 37 6.78 -19.71 -21.77
C LEU A 37 6.43 -20.39 -20.45
N ASP A 38 6.34 -21.71 -20.48
CA ASP A 38 6.18 -22.54 -19.30
C ASP A 38 7.47 -23.30 -19.00
N LEU A 39 8.06 -23.01 -17.85
CA LEU A 39 9.28 -23.62 -17.32
C LEU A 39 8.99 -24.38 -16.02
N SER A 40 7.74 -24.76 -15.76
CA SER A 40 7.35 -25.43 -14.51
C SER A 40 8.15 -26.70 -14.23
N ASP A 41 8.33 -27.04 -12.95
CA ASP A 41 8.99 -28.28 -12.52
C ASP A 41 10.42 -28.46 -13.07
N ASN A 42 11.13 -27.35 -13.26
CA ASN A 42 12.55 -27.31 -13.63
C ASN A 42 13.36 -26.63 -12.51
N GLN A 43 14.28 -27.33 -11.87
CA GLN A 43 15.09 -26.77 -10.78
C GLN A 43 16.18 -25.82 -11.31
N LEU A 44 15.82 -24.55 -11.46
CA LEU A 44 16.75 -23.51 -11.87
C LEU A 44 17.79 -23.26 -10.77
N LEU A 45 19.07 -23.16 -11.15
CA LEU A 45 20.16 -22.99 -10.18
C LEU A 45 20.10 -21.64 -9.44
N ASP A 46 19.59 -20.59 -10.08
CA ASP A 46 19.46 -19.25 -9.47
C ASP A 46 18.33 -18.44 -10.15
N GLY A 47 17.56 -17.70 -9.35
CA GLY A 47 16.51 -16.78 -9.82
C GLY A 47 17.06 -15.59 -10.60
N ASN A 48 18.35 -15.27 -10.42
CA ASN A 48 19.00 -14.26 -11.26
C ASN A 48 18.93 -14.61 -12.74
N GLN A 49 18.88 -15.88 -13.14
CA GLN A 49 18.89 -16.28 -14.56
C GLN A 49 17.71 -15.76 -15.39
N LEU A 50 16.64 -15.27 -14.76
CA LEU A 50 15.49 -14.69 -15.47
C LEU A 50 15.89 -13.50 -16.35
N HIS A 51 16.96 -12.76 -16.03
CA HIS A 51 17.46 -11.68 -16.89
C HIS A 51 17.88 -12.17 -18.29
N LEU A 52 18.25 -13.45 -18.44
CA LEU A 52 18.68 -14.03 -19.71
C LEU A 52 17.53 -14.14 -20.72
N ILE A 53 16.29 -14.27 -20.23
CA ILE A 53 15.08 -14.35 -21.05
C ILE A 53 14.23 -13.06 -20.97
N ALA A 54 14.70 -12.06 -20.23
CA ALA A 54 13.99 -10.80 -19.99
C ALA A 54 13.78 -9.95 -21.24
N GLU A 55 14.63 -10.12 -22.26
CA GLU A 55 14.57 -9.35 -23.50
C GLU A 55 13.61 -9.94 -24.55
N LEU A 56 12.90 -11.04 -24.22
CA LEU A 56 11.87 -11.59 -25.11
C LEU A 56 10.77 -10.53 -25.35
N PRO A 57 10.66 -9.97 -26.57
CA PRO A 57 9.95 -8.71 -26.78
C PRO A 57 8.43 -8.87 -26.74
N ARG A 58 7.93 -10.11 -26.92
CA ARG A 58 6.50 -10.44 -27.01
C ARG A 58 6.00 -11.32 -25.88
N LEU A 59 6.83 -11.64 -24.88
CA LEU A 59 6.44 -12.55 -23.81
C LEU A 59 5.36 -11.91 -22.94
N GLU A 60 4.17 -12.50 -22.94
CA GLU A 60 3.00 -12.03 -22.18
C GLU A 60 2.73 -12.90 -20.94
N GLN A 61 3.12 -14.17 -20.98
CA GLN A 61 2.89 -15.13 -19.91
C GLN A 61 4.15 -15.94 -19.62
N LEU A 62 4.55 -15.95 -18.34
CA LEU A 62 5.68 -16.72 -17.84
C LEU A 62 5.23 -17.58 -16.66
N ILE A 63 5.39 -18.89 -16.79
CA ILE A 63 5.03 -19.88 -15.78
C ILE A 63 6.32 -20.50 -15.24
N LEU A 64 6.56 -20.31 -13.95
CA LEU A 64 7.75 -20.71 -13.20
C LEU A 64 7.36 -21.49 -11.94
N ARG A 65 6.31 -22.32 -12.05
CA ARG A 65 5.81 -23.10 -10.91
C ARG A 65 6.85 -24.14 -10.50
N ASN A 66 7.13 -24.27 -9.20
CA ASN A 66 8.04 -25.29 -8.68
C ASN A 66 9.41 -25.29 -9.39
N THR A 67 10.01 -24.10 -9.54
CA THR A 67 11.32 -23.95 -10.20
C THR A 67 12.47 -23.75 -9.20
N GLY A 68 12.15 -23.61 -7.92
CA GLY A 68 13.14 -23.43 -6.85
C GLY A 68 13.65 -21.99 -6.71
N ILE A 69 13.05 -21.04 -7.43
CA ILE A 69 13.42 -19.61 -7.36
C ILE A 69 13.27 -19.11 -5.92
N SER A 70 14.30 -18.44 -5.41
CA SER A 70 14.32 -17.87 -4.07
C SER A 70 14.27 -16.34 -4.05
N SER A 71 14.62 -15.69 -5.17
CA SER A 71 14.64 -14.24 -5.32
C SER A 71 14.35 -13.82 -6.76
N VAL A 72 13.73 -12.65 -6.93
CA VAL A 72 13.50 -11.97 -8.21
C VAL A 72 14.00 -10.54 -8.08
N GLN A 73 14.79 -10.07 -9.05
CA GLN A 73 15.40 -8.73 -9.05
C GLN A 73 15.48 -8.16 -10.47
N PHE A 74 15.26 -6.84 -10.59
CA PHE A 74 15.40 -6.05 -11.81
C PHE A 74 16.34 -4.87 -11.54
N PRO A 75 17.67 -5.08 -11.70
CA PRO A 75 18.70 -4.11 -11.31
C PRO A 75 18.78 -2.89 -12.25
N ASP A 76 18.10 -2.90 -13.39
CA ASP A 76 18.09 -1.80 -14.36
C ASP A 76 17.15 -0.64 -13.97
N ALA A 77 16.39 -0.79 -12.88
CA ALA A 77 15.47 0.23 -12.38
C ALA A 77 15.62 0.44 -10.87
N GLU A 78 15.57 1.71 -10.46
CA GLU A 78 15.53 2.11 -9.05
C GLU A 78 14.17 1.82 -8.39
N PHE A 79 14.06 2.04 -7.08
CA PHE A 79 12.82 1.84 -6.32
C PHE A 79 11.70 2.73 -6.85
N GLY A 80 10.54 2.13 -7.14
CA GLY A 80 9.36 2.85 -7.65
C GLY A 80 9.41 3.18 -9.14
N CYS A 81 10.51 2.89 -9.83
CA CYS A 81 10.63 3.00 -11.28
C CYS A 81 10.20 1.71 -11.99
N LYS A 82 10.03 1.77 -13.32
CA LYS A 82 9.71 0.59 -14.14
C LYS A 82 10.95 0.07 -14.85
N THR A 83 11.09 -1.26 -14.93
CA THR A 83 12.18 -1.94 -15.65
C THR A 83 11.91 -2.00 -17.15
N LYS A 84 12.97 -2.11 -17.96
CA LYS A 84 12.88 -2.42 -19.40
C LYS A 84 12.76 -3.92 -19.66
N MET A 85 13.06 -4.74 -18.65
CA MET A 85 12.91 -6.20 -18.69
C MET A 85 11.44 -6.60 -18.79
N PHE A 86 11.15 -7.63 -19.58
CA PHE A 86 9.81 -8.20 -19.74
C PHE A 86 8.73 -7.14 -20.04
N PRO A 87 8.88 -6.34 -21.11
CA PRO A 87 8.07 -5.15 -21.35
C PRO A 87 6.57 -5.45 -21.51
N LEU A 88 6.22 -6.63 -22.02
CA LEU A 88 4.83 -7.05 -22.28
C LEU A 88 4.33 -8.15 -21.34
N LEU A 89 5.08 -8.51 -20.29
CA LEU A 89 4.68 -9.59 -19.38
C LEU A 89 3.45 -9.19 -18.56
N LYS A 90 2.33 -9.85 -18.83
CA LYS A 90 1.02 -9.61 -18.20
C LYS A 90 0.71 -10.62 -17.11
N ARG A 91 1.16 -11.87 -17.26
CA ARG A 91 0.83 -12.98 -16.35
C ARG A 91 2.10 -13.66 -15.87
N LEU A 92 2.29 -13.70 -14.55
CA LEU A 92 3.42 -14.36 -13.92
C LEU A 92 2.90 -15.40 -12.92
N ALA A 93 3.33 -16.65 -13.07
CA ALA A 93 3.06 -17.70 -12.10
C ALA A 93 4.37 -18.17 -11.47
N ILE A 94 4.53 -17.94 -10.17
CA ILE A 94 5.69 -18.29 -9.34
C ILE A 94 5.26 -19.14 -8.13
N ASN A 95 4.20 -19.92 -8.28
CA ASN A 95 3.72 -20.82 -7.22
C ASN A 95 4.77 -21.87 -6.84
N ASP A 96 4.71 -22.37 -5.61
CA ASP A 96 5.52 -23.50 -5.14
C ASP A 96 7.04 -23.24 -5.24
N ASN A 97 7.46 -22.00 -4.98
CA ASN A 97 8.88 -21.60 -5.01
C ASN A 97 9.42 -21.33 -3.59
N LYS A 98 10.66 -20.84 -3.51
CA LYS A 98 11.39 -20.63 -2.25
C LYS A 98 11.55 -19.15 -1.90
N ILE A 99 10.62 -18.31 -2.37
CA ILE A 99 10.69 -16.86 -2.13
C ILE A 99 10.31 -16.58 -0.67
N SER A 100 11.27 -16.10 0.11
CA SER A 100 11.08 -15.82 1.54
C SER A 100 11.02 -14.34 1.88
N GLN A 101 11.49 -13.47 1.00
CA GLN A 101 11.65 -12.04 1.26
C GLN A 101 10.67 -11.20 0.45
N TRP A 102 10.08 -10.19 1.09
CA TRP A 102 9.20 -9.22 0.43
C TRP A 102 9.91 -8.36 -0.62
N SER A 103 11.24 -8.26 -0.59
CA SER A 103 12.02 -7.56 -1.61
C SER A 103 11.73 -8.09 -3.02
N SER A 104 11.62 -9.41 -3.21
CA SER A 104 11.26 -9.99 -4.51
C SER A 104 9.85 -9.63 -4.97
N ILE A 105 8.91 -9.47 -4.04
CA ILE A 105 7.53 -9.06 -4.34
C ILE A 105 7.49 -7.57 -4.70
N ASN A 106 8.28 -6.74 -4.00
CA ASN A 106 8.43 -5.32 -4.30
C ASN A 106 8.99 -5.12 -5.73
N GLU A 107 9.93 -5.95 -6.16
CA GLU A 107 10.52 -5.91 -7.51
C GLU A 107 9.48 -6.15 -8.61
N LEU A 108 8.41 -6.92 -8.34
CA LEU A 108 7.38 -7.19 -9.33
C LEU A 108 6.59 -5.93 -9.73
N ASP A 109 6.55 -4.88 -8.89
CA ASP A 109 5.93 -3.61 -9.32
C ASP A 109 6.71 -2.98 -10.47
N LYS A 110 8.01 -3.23 -10.61
CA LYS A 110 8.82 -2.68 -11.71
C LYS A 110 8.34 -3.15 -13.08
N LEU A 111 7.67 -4.30 -13.17
CA LEU A 111 7.15 -4.87 -14.42
C LEU A 111 5.99 -4.03 -14.97
N PRO A 112 6.14 -3.29 -16.08
CA PRO A 112 5.17 -2.28 -16.51
C PRO A 112 3.78 -2.86 -16.87
N SER A 113 3.76 -4.08 -17.41
CA SER A 113 2.57 -4.70 -17.98
C SER A 113 1.93 -5.77 -17.09
N LEU A 114 2.50 -6.05 -15.91
CA LEU A 114 2.01 -7.13 -15.04
C LEU A 114 0.56 -6.87 -14.62
N ARG A 115 -0.33 -7.84 -14.82
CA ARG A 115 -1.77 -7.76 -14.44
C ARG A 115 -2.23 -8.94 -13.62
N ALA A 116 -1.67 -10.13 -13.83
CA ALA A 116 -2.01 -11.32 -13.05
C ALA A 116 -0.77 -11.93 -12.41
N LEU A 117 -0.86 -12.22 -11.11
CA LEU A 117 0.18 -12.88 -10.33
C LEU A 117 -0.39 -14.11 -9.66
N GLN A 118 0.29 -15.23 -9.78
CA GLN A 118 0.08 -16.39 -8.92
C GLN A 118 1.37 -16.65 -8.14
N CYS A 119 1.31 -16.61 -6.81
CA CYS A 119 2.48 -16.70 -5.95
C CYS A 119 2.24 -17.54 -4.68
N SER A 120 1.23 -18.41 -4.71
CA SER A 120 0.89 -19.31 -3.59
C SER A 120 2.05 -20.24 -3.24
N ASN A 121 2.05 -20.77 -2.01
CA ASN A 121 3.04 -21.73 -1.52
C ASN A 121 4.49 -21.24 -1.64
N ASN A 122 4.74 -20.00 -1.22
CA ASN A 122 6.07 -19.45 -1.03
C ASN A 122 6.24 -19.05 0.45
N PRO A 123 7.44 -19.19 1.05
CA PRO A 123 7.65 -18.86 2.46
C PRO A 123 7.24 -17.44 2.90
N PHE A 124 7.30 -16.44 2.01
CA PHE A 124 6.86 -15.08 2.36
C PHE A 124 5.34 -15.01 2.67
N MET A 125 4.54 -15.97 2.18
CA MET A 125 3.10 -16.05 2.44
C MET A 125 2.77 -16.37 3.90
N ASP A 126 3.73 -16.89 4.67
CA ASP A 126 3.56 -17.24 6.08
C ASP A 126 4.12 -16.15 7.03
N THR A 127 4.47 -14.98 6.50
CA THR A 127 5.04 -13.87 7.30
C THR A 127 4.04 -13.21 8.24
N GLU A 128 2.75 -13.30 7.94
CA GLU A 128 1.67 -12.74 8.75
C GLU A 128 0.77 -13.84 9.32
N LYS A 129 0.20 -13.59 10.50
CA LYS A 129 -0.73 -14.52 11.15
C LYS A 129 -2.05 -14.67 10.38
N ASN A 130 -2.48 -13.59 9.71
CA ASN A 130 -3.71 -13.56 8.94
C ASN A 130 -3.35 -13.58 7.44
N PRO A 131 -3.73 -14.64 6.69
CA PRO A 131 -3.48 -14.72 5.25
C PRO A 131 -4.04 -13.53 4.47
N GLU A 132 -5.16 -12.95 4.92
CA GLU A 132 -5.77 -11.78 4.29
C GLU A 132 -4.86 -10.55 4.34
N THR A 133 -4.09 -10.38 5.42
CA THR A 133 -3.12 -9.28 5.53
C THR A 133 -2.03 -9.42 4.46
N VAL A 134 -1.54 -10.62 4.20
CA VAL A 134 -0.55 -10.86 3.13
C VAL A 134 -1.10 -10.48 1.76
N ILE A 135 -2.34 -10.89 1.48
CA ILE A 135 -3.04 -10.56 0.22
C ILE A 135 -3.14 -9.05 0.05
N GLN A 136 -3.59 -8.33 1.08
CA GLN A 136 -3.69 -6.87 1.08
C GLN A 136 -2.32 -6.20 0.88
N LEU A 137 -1.27 -6.70 1.51
CA LEU A 137 0.10 -6.21 1.32
C LEU A 137 0.57 -6.37 -0.13
N ILE A 138 0.32 -7.52 -0.78
CA ILE A 138 0.66 -7.74 -2.19
C ILE A 138 -0.09 -6.74 -3.08
N ILE A 139 -1.40 -6.58 -2.85
CA ILE A 139 -2.26 -5.66 -3.62
C ILE A 139 -1.75 -4.21 -3.52
N ALA A 140 -1.35 -3.78 -2.32
CA ALA A 140 -0.82 -2.43 -2.09
C ALA A 140 0.59 -2.23 -2.68
N LYS A 141 1.42 -3.29 -2.67
CA LYS A 141 2.81 -3.27 -3.17
C LYS A 141 2.92 -3.38 -4.69
N ILE A 142 1.94 -3.95 -5.39
CA ILE A 142 1.94 -4.10 -6.85
C ILE A 142 0.72 -3.38 -7.45
N SER A 143 0.98 -2.25 -8.09
CA SER A 143 -0.05 -1.25 -8.36
C SER A 143 -0.96 -1.52 -9.53
N GLN A 144 -0.42 -2.21 -10.53
CA GLN A 144 -1.09 -2.54 -11.77
C GLN A 144 -1.79 -3.91 -11.72
N LEU A 145 -1.75 -4.59 -10.57
CA LEU A 145 -2.27 -5.95 -10.43
C LEU A 145 -3.81 -5.95 -10.49
N GLU A 146 -4.39 -6.78 -11.33
CA GLU A 146 -5.84 -6.95 -11.52
C GLU A 146 -6.30 -8.32 -10.97
N VAL A 147 -5.42 -9.33 -11.00
CA VAL A 147 -5.72 -10.69 -10.54
C VAL A 147 -4.59 -11.20 -9.66
N LEU A 148 -4.92 -11.70 -8.47
CA LEU A 148 -3.98 -12.33 -7.55
C LEU A 148 -4.47 -13.73 -7.17
N ASN A 149 -3.63 -14.76 -7.39
CA ASN A 149 -3.93 -16.16 -7.10
C ASN A 149 -5.30 -16.61 -7.67
N ASN A 150 -5.60 -16.17 -8.89
CA ASN A 150 -6.87 -16.42 -9.61
C ASN A 150 -8.11 -15.71 -9.05
N CYS A 151 -7.93 -14.80 -8.10
CA CYS A 151 -9.00 -13.92 -7.61
C CYS A 151 -8.86 -12.53 -8.25
N GLU A 152 -9.96 -11.99 -8.76
CA GLU A 152 -10.04 -10.61 -9.23
C GLU A 152 -9.91 -9.64 -8.05
N ILE A 153 -9.15 -8.55 -8.24
CA ILE A 153 -8.99 -7.49 -7.25
C ILE A 153 -9.99 -6.37 -7.57
N LEU A 154 -10.98 -6.20 -6.71
CA LEU A 154 -11.97 -5.16 -6.89
C LEU A 154 -11.38 -3.78 -6.54
N PRO A 155 -11.84 -2.68 -7.19
CA PRO A 155 -11.35 -1.34 -6.89
C PRO A 155 -11.47 -0.93 -5.41
N ALA A 156 -12.53 -1.38 -4.74
CA ALA A 156 -12.75 -1.12 -3.31
C ALA A 156 -11.73 -1.85 -2.43
N GLU A 157 -11.39 -3.10 -2.76
CA GLU A 157 -10.38 -3.89 -2.05
C GLU A 157 -9.00 -3.28 -2.22
N ARG A 158 -8.64 -2.88 -3.45
CA ARG A 158 -7.40 -2.15 -3.73
C ARG A 158 -7.31 -0.86 -2.92
N ARG A 159 -8.37 -0.06 -2.90
CA ARG A 159 -8.40 1.18 -2.12
C ARG A 159 -8.23 0.91 -0.62
N GLY A 160 -8.91 -0.11 -0.09
CA GLY A 160 -8.76 -0.52 1.32
C GLY A 160 -7.34 -0.94 1.64
N ALA A 161 -6.78 -1.86 0.86
CA ALA A 161 -5.41 -2.35 1.01
C ALA A 161 -4.37 -1.23 0.96
N GLU A 162 -4.49 -0.28 0.02
CA GLU A 162 -3.57 0.85 -0.09
C GLU A 162 -3.65 1.80 1.12
N LEU A 163 -4.85 2.07 1.65
CA LEU A 163 -5.04 2.90 2.84
C LEU A 163 -4.52 2.22 4.10
N ASP A 164 -4.78 0.93 4.26
CA ASP A 164 -4.29 0.13 5.38
C ASP A 164 -2.76 0.02 5.33
N TYR A 165 -2.18 -0.23 4.16
CA TYR A 165 -0.73 -0.22 3.94
C TYR A 165 -0.11 1.12 4.36
N ARG A 166 -0.70 2.25 3.92
CA ARG A 166 -0.26 3.59 4.32
C ARG A 166 -0.26 3.73 5.84
N LYS A 167 -1.33 3.28 6.50
CA LYS A 167 -1.49 3.37 7.95
C LYS A 167 -0.51 2.49 8.72
N ILE A 168 -0.31 1.25 8.27
CA ILE A 168 0.58 0.27 8.91
C ILE A 168 2.02 0.78 8.95
N PHE A 169 2.53 1.27 7.82
CA PHE A 169 3.93 1.70 7.69
C PHE A 169 4.15 3.20 7.86
N GLY A 170 3.12 3.94 8.31
CA GLY A 170 3.25 5.40 8.44
C GLY A 170 4.19 5.86 9.54
N LYS A 171 4.28 5.10 10.64
CA LYS A 171 5.26 5.39 11.68
C LYS A 171 6.68 5.19 11.15
N ASP A 172 6.92 4.05 10.50
CA ASP A 172 8.21 3.71 9.89
C ASP A 172 8.61 4.73 8.81
N TRP A 173 7.63 5.25 8.05
CA TRP A 173 7.85 6.32 7.07
C TRP A 173 8.36 7.61 7.73
N LEU A 174 7.72 8.05 8.82
CA LEU A 174 8.14 9.26 9.54
C LEU A 174 9.52 9.06 10.18
N GLU A 175 9.78 7.90 10.79
CA GLU A 175 11.08 7.56 11.38
C GLU A 175 12.19 7.49 10.33
N ALA A 176 11.86 7.07 9.11
CA ALA A 176 12.78 7.08 7.98
C ALA A 176 13.04 8.47 7.39
N GLY A 177 12.43 9.54 7.91
CA GLY A 177 12.59 10.91 7.39
C GLY A 177 11.55 11.32 6.32
N GLY A 178 10.50 10.52 6.17
CA GLY A 178 9.34 10.86 5.34
C GLY A 178 8.54 12.01 5.92
N HIS A 179 7.98 12.87 5.06
CA HIS A 179 7.27 14.07 5.50
C HIS A 179 6.21 14.52 4.46
N TRP A 180 5.16 15.22 4.91
CA TRP A 180 4.11 15.74 4.02
C TRP A 180 4.58 16.89 3.12
N ASN A 181 5.42 17.78 3.66
CA ASN A 181 6.11 18.82 2.90
C ASN A 181 7.21 18.21 1.99
N PRO A 182 7.13 18.39 0.65
CA PRO A 182 8.10 17.84 -0.30
C PRO A 182 9.56 18.21 -0.03
N GLU A 183 9.84 19.41 0.47
CA GLU A 183 11.23 19.86 0.71
C GLU A 183 11.89 19.12 1.88
N LYS A 184 11.07 18.70 2.84
CA LYS A 184 11.50 17.95 4.04
C LYS A 184 11.39 16.44 3.86
N ASN A 185 10.71 15.99 2.81
CA ASN A 185 10.44 14.59 2.56
C ASN A 185 11.70 13.89 2.04
N LYS A 186 12.49 13.31 2.96
CA LYS A 186 13.76 12.62 2.66
C LYS A 186 13.76 11.24 3.32
N PRO A 187 12.90 10.32 2.87
CA PRO A 187 12.86 8.96 3.40
C PRO A 187 14.19 8.23 3.13
N SER A 188 14.57 7.36 4.06
CA SER A 188 15.79 6.55 3.94
C SER A 188 15.72 5.55 2.78
N GLU A 189 16.87 5.17 2.26
CA GLU A 189 16.97 4.22 1.15
C GLU A 189 16.44 2.84 1.56
N GLU A 190 16.67 2.42 2.81
CA GLU A 190 16.16 1.16 3.35
C GLU A 190 14.64 1.13 3.36
N PHE A 191 14.00 2.24 3.73
CA PHE A 191 12.54 2.33 3.68
C PHE A 191 12.03 2.30 2.24
N LEU A 192 12.67 3.03 1.33
CA LEU A 192 12.29 3.02 -0.10
C LEU A 192 12.44 1.64 -0.73
N ALA A 193 13.46 0.87 -0.35
CA ALA A 193 13.66 -0.52 -0.79
C ALA A 193 12.55 -1.46 -0.26
N ALA A 194 12.19 -1.31 1.02
CA ALA A 194 11.14 -2.11 1.65
C ALA A 194 9.73 -1.72 1.21
N HIS A 195 9.52 -0.44 0.86
CA HIS A 195 8.22 0.14 0.53
C HIS A 195 8.25 1.07 -0.70
N PRO A 196 8.63 0.59 -1.91
CA PRO A 196 8.84 1.45 -3.08
C PRO A 196 7.60 2.25 -3.52
N ARG A 197 6.42 1.71 -3.21
CA ARG A 197 5.11 2.30 -3.53
C ARG A 197 4.67 3.40 -2.57
N TYR A 198 5.27 3.48 -1.39
CA TYR A 198 4.78 4.34 -0.32
C TYR A 198 4.77 5.83 -0.70
N PRO A 199 5.83 6.40 -1.33
CA PRO A 199 5.82 7.80 -1.73
C PRO A 199 4.66 8.12 -2.69
N THR A 200 4.39 7.23 -3.64
CA THR A 200 3.29 7.39 -4.60
C THR A 200 1.93 7.34 -3.91
N LEU A 201 1.77 6.48 -2.90
CA LEU A 201 0.54 6.39 -2.11
C LEU A 201 0.33 7.62 -1.23
N CYS A 202 1.39 8.21 -0.66
CA CYS A 202 1.32 9.49 0.03
C CYS A 202 0.87 10.62 -0.90
N LEU A 203 1.34 10.65 -2.14
CA LEU A 203 0.87 11.64 -3.14
C LEU A 203 -0.60 11.43 -3.49
N LYS A 204 -1.06 10.17 -3.54
CA LYS A 204 -2.44 9.81 -3.92
C LYS A 204 -3.46 10.06 -2.80
N TYR A 205 -3.12 9.73 -1.56
CA TYR A 205 -4.05 9.74 -0.42
C TYR A 205 -3.72 10.76 0.68
N GLY A 206 -2.61 11.49 0.53
CA GLY A 206 -2.02 12.32 1.59
C GLY A 206 -1.02 11.54 2.42
N ALA A 207 0.04 12.22 2.88
CA ALA A 207 0.98 11.63 3.84
C ALA A 207 0.27 11.38 5.19
N PRO A 208 0.60 10.30 5.91
CA PRO A 208 0.00 10.06 7.22
C PRO A 208 0.39 11.16 8.20
N GLU A 209 -0.60 11.67 8.92
CA GLU A 209 -0.36 12.62 10.00
C GLU A 209 0.02 11.88 11.28
N GLU A 210 0.88 12.47 12.12
CA GLU A 210 1.26 11.89 13.41
C GLU A 210 0.05 11.53 14.28
N GLY A 211 -1.05 12.31 14.19
CA GLY A 211 -2.31 12.04 14.87
C GLY A 211 -3.00 10.75 14.40
N GLU A 212 -2.91 10.40 13.11
CA GLU A 212 -3.49 9.18 12.53
C GLU A 212 -2.73 7.90 12.91
N LEU A 213 -1.44 8.06 13.23
CA LEU A 213 -0.48 6.98 13.52
C LEU A 213 -0.32 6.68 15.00
N LYS A 214 -0.96 7.44 15.88
CA LYS A 214 -1.12 7.06 17.29
C LYS A 214 -1.89 5.74 17.32
N GLY A 215 -1.16 4.65 17.51
CA GLY A 215 -1.74 3.31 17.65
C GLY A 215 -2.86 3.34 18.68
N ARG A 216 -3.87 2.48 18.52
CA ARG A 216 -4.90 2.25 19.54
C ARG A 216 -4.21 1.88 20.85
N GLN A 217 -3.94 2.87 21.71
CA GLN A 217 -3.46 2.59 23.04
C GLN A 217 -4.57 1.83 23.78
N PRO A 218 -4.24 0.85 24.63
CA PRO A 218 -5.20 0.33 25.58
C PRO A 218 -5.80 1.52 26.32
N LEU A 219 -7.13 1.63 26.33
CA LEU A 219 -7.91 2.66 27.02
C LEU A 219 -7.62 2.60 28.53
N THR A 220 -6.45 3.09 28.93
CA THR A 220 -6.13 3.40 30.32
C THR A 220 -6.54 4.84 30.53
N LEU A 221 -7.51 5.03 31.42
CA LEU A 221 -8.26 6.27 31.67
C LEU A 221 -7.41 7.52 31.99
N LYS A 222 -6.08 7.40 32.10
CA LYS A 222 -5.20 8.44 32.63
C LYS A 222 -4.57 9.36 31.57
N ASN A 223 -4.51 8.98 30.28
CA ASN A 223 -3.67 9.70 29.30
C ASN A 223 -4.36 10.21 28.00
N GLN A 224 -5.69 10.27 27.89
CA GLN A 224 -6.36 10.70 26.64
C GLN A 224 -7.42 11.80 26.86
N LEU A 225 -7.02 12.95 27.37
CA LEU A 225 -7.88 14.14 27.38
C LEU A 225 -7.33 15.18 26.41
N LEU A 226 -8.06 15.43 25.32
CA LEU A 226 -7.81 16.54 24.41
C LEU A 226 -8.15 17.84 25.13
N THR A 227 -7.22 18.80 25.17
CA THR A 227 -7.53 20.16 25.60
C THR A 227 -8.01 20.93 24.37
N LEU A 228 -9.32 21.16 24.27
CA LEU A 228 -9.95 21.83 23.13
C LEU A 228 -10.46 23.21 23.54
N THR A 229 -10.29 24.18 22.65
CA THR A 229 -10.85 25.52 22.81
C THR A 229 -12.18 25.61 22.09
N ILE A 230 -13.27 25.87 22.82
CA ILE A 230 -14.61 25.99 22.25
C ILE A 230 -14.89 27.47 22.00
N LYS A 231 -15.16 27.84 20.74
CA LYS A 231 -15.51 29.20 20.31
C LYS A 231 -16.89 29.24 19.65
N CYS A 232 -17.57 30.38 19.76
CA CYS A 232 -18.85 30.64 19.12
C CYS A 232 -18.66 31.77 18.09
N PRO A 233 -18.42 31.47 16.81
CA PRO A 233 -18.10 32.49 15.79
C PRO A 233 -19.18 33.57 15.66
N GLU A 234 -20.45 33.19 15.82
CA GLU A 234 -21.62 34.08 15.69
C GLU A 234 -21.82 34.99 16.91
N LYS A 235 -21.10 34.73 18.01
CA LYS A 235 -21.15 35.52 19.25
C LYS A 235 -19.74 35.82 19.75
N PRO A 236 -19.01 36.74 19.09
CA PRO A 236 -17.62 37.06 19.42
C PRO A 236 -17.44 37.63 20.84
N GLU A 237 -18.51 38.13 21.48
CA GLU A 237 -18.50 38.58 22.87
C GLU A 237 -18.37 37.42 23.87
N GLN A 238 -18.69 36.19 23.45
CA GLN A 238 -18.64 35.02 24.31
C GLN A 238 -17.20 34.51 24.41
N LYS A 239 -16.63 34.58 25.62
CA LYS A 239 -15.25 34.14 25.87
C LYS A 239 -15.07 32.67 25.47
N PRO A 240 -13.98 32.32 24.74
CA PRO A 240 -13.65 30.94 24.44
C PRO A 240 -13.53 30.11 25.73
N VAL A 241 -14.05 28.89 25.70
CA VAL A 241 -14.03 27.98 26.86
C VAL A 241 -13.10 26.82 26.56
N GLU A 242 -12.07 26.63 27.38
CA GLU A 242 -11.25 25.42 27.30
C GLU A 242 -11.94 24.25 28.01
N LYS A 243 -11.97 23.10 27.33
CA LYS A 243 -12.47 21.84 27.88
C LYS A 243 -11.54 20.69 27.58
N LYS A 244 -11.34 19.86 28.61
CA LYS A 244 -10.64 18.59 28.52
C LYS A 244 -11.64 17.49 28.19
N LEU A 245 -11.63 17.00 26.96
CA LEU A 245 -12.57 15.99 26.46
C LEU A 245 -11.84 14.70 26.07
N PRO A 246 -12.39 13.51 26.39
CA PRO A 246 -11.81 12.26 25.91
C PRO A 246 -11.85 12.13 24.39
N GLU A 247 -10.79 11.61 23.79
CA GLU A 247 -10.73 11.30 22.34
C GLU A 247 -11.86 10.35 21.88
N SER A 248 -12.31 9.47 22.78
CA SER A 248 -13.40 8.52 22.56
C SER A 248 -14.81 9.11 22.73
N MET A 249 -14.93 10.39 23.12
CA MET A 249 -16.22 11.04 23.31
C MET A 249 -16.90 11.25 21.96
N THR A 250 -18.14 10.76 21.82
CA THR A 250 -18.93 10.93 20.59
C THR A 250 -19.43 12.36 20.42
N ILE A 251 -19.63 12.78 19.17
CA ILE A 251 -20.17 14.12 18.86
C ILE A 251 -21.52 14.35 19.55
N GLN A 252 -22.38 13.33 19.66
CA GLN A 252 -23.62 13.42 20.46
C GLN A 252 -23.36 13.79 21.92
N LYS A 253 -22.36 13.17 22.56
CA LYS A 253 -21.99 13.48 23.96
C LYS A 253 -21.39 14.89 24.06
N VAL A 254 -20.63 15.33 23.05
CA VAL A 254 -20.10 16.70 22.97
C VAL A 254 -21.25 17.71 22.87
N LYS A 255 -22.23 17.50 21.99
CA LYS A 255 -23.46 18.31 21.92
C LYS A 255 -24.20 18.34 23.27
N GLY A 256 -24.28 17.21 23.97
CA GLY A 256 -24.86 17.14 25.33
C GLY A 256 -24.08 17.96 26.37
N LEU A 257 -22.75 18.02 26.29
CA LEU A 257 -21.91 18.90 27.11
C LEU A 257 -22.18 20.38 26.77
N LEU A 258 -22.24 20.71 25.48
CA LEU A 258 -22.49 22.08 25.00
C LEU A 258 -23.89 22.57 25.39
N TYR A 259 -24.92 21.70 25.39
CA TYR A 259 -26.23 22.02 25.95
C TYR A 259 -26.14 22.47 27.41
N ARG A 260 -25.28 21.83 28.23
CA ARG A 260 -25.12 22.25 29.63
C ARG A 260 -24.45 23.62 29.76
N LEU A 261 -23.56 23.96 28.84
CA LEU A 261 -22.82 25.23 28.83
C LEU A 261 -23.65 26.39 28.27
N PHE A 262 -24.34 26.18 27.15
CA PHE A 262 -25.02 27.23 26.41
C PHE A 262 -26.55 27.21 26.55
N LYS A 263 -27.12 26.13 27.10
CA LYS A 263 -28.58 25.91 27.24
C LYS A 263 -29.32 25.83 25.90
N ILE A 264 -28.65 25.30 24.88
CA ILE A 264 -29.16 25.20 23.50
C ILE A 264 -29.32 23.73 23.12
N PRO A 265 -30.50 23.30 22.64
CA PRO A 265 -30.74 21.91 22.24
C PRO A 265 -29.66 21.39 21.30
N GLY A 266 -29.14 20.19 21.57
CA GLY A 266 -28.06 19.61 20.77
C GLY A 266 -28.41 19.42 19.29
N SER A 267 -29.70 19.34 18.94
CA SER A 267 -30.21 19.28 17.57
C SER A 267 -30.00 20.58 16.78
N GLU A 268 -29.88 21.72 17.46
CA GLU A 268 -29.67 23.03 16.83
C GLU A 268 -28.18 23.36 16.68
N LEU A 269 -27.31 22.64 17.41
CA LEU A 269 -25.87 22.87 17.37
C LEU A 269 -25.24 22.28 16.11
N LYS A 270 -24.59 23.13 15.33
CA LYS A 270 -23.66 22.75 14.27
C LYS A 270 -22.24 22.89 14.77
N LEU A 271 -21.46 21.83 14.62
CA LEU A 271 -20.10 21.74 15.12
C LEU A 271 -19.13 21.58 13.95
N SER A 272 -18.08 22.39 13.95
CA SER A 272 -16.89 22.17 13.13
C SER A 272 -15.66 22.31 14.01
N TYR A 273 -14.50 21.91 13.52
CA TYR A 273 -13.24 22.23 14.16
C TYR A 273 -12.26 22.85 13.17
N GLU A 274 -11.38 23.68 13.72
CA GLU A 274 -10.24 24.27 13.04
C GLU A 274 -8.97 23.72 13.71
N SER A 275 -8.05 23.20 12.89
CA SER A 275 -6.79 22.68 13.40
C SER A 275 -5.85 23.82 13.78
N SER A 276 -5.20 23.69 14.93
CA SER A 276 -4.14 24.59 15.38
C SER A 276 -2.93 24.67 14.43
N LYS A 277 -2.77 23.69 13.54
CA LYS A 277 -1.67 23.61 12.57
C LYS A 277 -2.02 24.17 11.19
N LEU A 278 -3.31 24.38 10.90
CA LEU A 278 -3.84 24.81 9.60
C LEU A 278 -4.93 25.86 9.81
N GLU A 279 -4.52 27.13 9.94
CA GLU A 279 -5.45 28.25 10.07
C GLU A 279 -6.33 28.40 8.81
N GLY A 280 -7.64 28.59 9.01
CA GLY A 280 -8.62 28.91 7.97
C GLY A 280 -9.32 27.72 7.30
N LYS A 281 -9.00 26.46 7.67
CA LYS A 281 -9.75 25.28 7.21
C LYS A 281 -10.61 24.69 8.32
N GLU A 282 -11.92 24.73 8.10
CA GLU A 282 -12.89 24.10 9.00
C GLU A 282 -13.29 22.71 8.48
N VAL A 283 -13.36 21.75 9.39
CA VAL A 283 -13.88 20.40 9.12
C VAL A 283 -15.15 20.20 9.94
N GLU A 284 -16.23 19.82 9.28
CA GLU A 284 -17.53 19.63 9.92
C GLU A 284 -17.57 18.33 10.74
N LEU A 285 -18.18 18.39 11.91
CA LEU A 285 -18.42 17.25 12.81
C LEU A 285 -19.86 16.77 12.64
N ASP A 286 -20.12 16.17 11.49
CA ASP A 286 -21.46 15.88 10.93
C ASP A 286 -22.12 14.62 11.51
N ASN A 287 -21.34 13.66 12.01
CA ASN A 287 -21.84 12.38 12.49
C ASN A 287 -21.80 12.28 14.03
N ASP A 288 -22.99 12.35 14.62
CA ASP A 288 -23.25 12.29 16.07
C ASP A 288 -22.73 11.00 16.74
N LEU A 289 -22.66 9.89 16.00
CA LEU A 289 -22.22 8.59 16.52
C LEU A 289 -20.70 8.39 16.45
N LYS A 290 -19.98 9.26 15.74
CA LYS A 290 -18.52 9.16 15.62
C LYS A 290 -17.82 9.82 16.83
N PRO A 291 -16.72 9.23 17.33
CA PRO A 291 -15.89 9.84 18.36
C PRO A 291 -15.02 10.98 17.81
N LEU A 292 -14.54 11.88 18.66
CA LEU A 292 -13.64 12.98 18.28
C LEU A 292 -12.40 12.48 17.49
N GLN A 293 -11.81 11.35 17.91
CA GLN A 293 -10.67 10.73 17.21
C GLN A 293 -10.95 10.31 15.75
N PHE A 294 -12.22 10.14 15.36
CA PHE A 294 -12.56 9.82 13.97
C PHE A 294 -12.28 10.98 13.02
N TYR A 295 -12.35 12.21 13.54
CA TYR A 295 -12.13 13.44 12.80
C TYR A 295 -10.70 13.96 12.97
N SER A 296 -9.77 13.16 13.49
CA SER A 296 -8.37 13.57 13.69
C SER A 296 -8.18 14.86 14.50
N ILE A 297 -9.08 15.16 15.43
CA ILE A 297 -8.96 16.32 16.33
C ILE A 297 -7.79 16.09 17.31
N GLU A 298 -6.96 17.12 17.49
CA GLU A 298 -5.82 17.12 18.39
C GLU A 298 -5.98 18.12 19.55
N SER A 299 -5.14 17.97 20.58
CA SER A 299 -5.11 18.92 21.69
C SER A 299 -4.54 20.26 21.21
N GLY A 300 -5.23 21.35 21.52
CA GLY A 300 -4.92 22.70 21.01
C GLY A 300 -5.84 23.14 19.87
N ASP A 301 -6.60 22.22 19.28
CA ASP A 301 -7.56 22.55 18.22
C ASP A 301 -8.78 23.31 18.75
N CYS A 302 -9.42 24.05 17.85
CA CYS A 302 -10.55 24.89 18.17
C CYS A 302 -11.85 24.27 17.65
N VAL A 303 -12.78 23.95 18.54
CA VAL A 303 -14.15 23.54 18.18
C VAL A 303 -15.00 24.78 18.03
N LEU A 304 -15.60 24.95 16.86
CA LEU A 304 -16.49 26.05 16.51
C LEU A 304 -17.93 25.58 16.66
N VAL A 305 -18.71 26.33 17.42
CA VAL A 305 -20.11 26.03 17.73
C VAL A 305 -21.00 27.11 17.13
N ARG A 306 -21.96 26.70 16.30
CA ARG A 306 -22.94 27.59 15.64
C ARG A 306 -24.36 27.10 15.92
N TRP A 307 -25.31 28.03 16.03
CA TRP A 307 -26.72 27.73 16.28
C TRP A 307 -27.66 28.87 15.86
#